data_AF-A0A965INF5-F1
#
_entry.id   AF-A0A965INF5-F1
#
_cell.length_a   1.000
_cell.length_b   1.000
_cell.length_c   1.000
_cell.angle_alpha   90.00
_cell.angle_beta   90.00
_cell.angle_gamma   90.00
#
_symmetry.space_group_name_H-M   'P 1'
#
loop_
_entity.id
_entity.type
_entity.pdbx_description
1 polymer ?
#
loop_
_entity_poly.entity_id
_entity_poly.type
_entity_poly.pdbx_seq_one_letter_code
_entity_poly.pdbx_strand_id
1 'polypeptide(L)'
;RQCRGQGRVIDSPCGTCGGNGRVLQTRTINVRVPAGVKNAARIRLPAKGASGERGGSAGDLYVVVTVVDHPIFSRSGDNLTLTVPVTFDEATLGAKIAVPTPDGVDVAITLKPGTSSGKVLRMKGKGFRKKDGSDGDLLVTIEVAVPQKLSAKAKEALEAYAEATADHDPRENLRAYTTTGSQGASSRNSTQDAT
;
A
#
# COMPACT_ATOMS: atom_id res chain seq x y z
N ARG A 1 -54.37 -3.01 -29.40
CA ARG A 1 -52.97 -3.29 -28.96
C ARG A 1 -52.89 -3.17 -27.44
N GLN A 2 -53.27 -4.21 -26.68
CA GLN A 2 -53.37 -4.12 -25.19
C GLN A 2 -52.32 -4.95 -24.43
N CYS A 3 -51.73 -5.98 -25.03
CA CYS A 3 -50.86 -6.93 -24.31
C CYS A 3 -49.37 -6.52 -24.20
N ARG A 4 -48.95 -5.35 -24.72
CA ARG A 4 -47.57 -4.79 -24.62
C ARG A 4 -46.42 -5.80 -24.82
N GLY A 5 -46.61 -6.82 -25.66
CA GLY A 5 -45.59 -7.85 -25.93
C GLY A 5 -45.49 -8.99 -24.90
N GLN A 6 -46.39 -9.07 -23.90
CA GLN A 6 -46.40 -10.11 -22.86
C GLN A 6 -47.26 -11.34 -23.23
N GLY A 7 -48.05 -11.28 -24.30
CA GLY A 7 -48.85 -12.40 -24.80
C GLY A 7 -50.13 -12.71 -24.01
N ARG A 8 -50.35 -12.05 -22.86
CA ARG A 8 -51.60 -12.12 -22.07
C ARG A 8 -51.92 -10.76 -21.46
N VAL A 9 -53.20 -10.46 -21.27
CA VAL A 9 -53.69 -9.28 -20.55
C VAL A 9 -54.07 -9.72 -19.14
N ILE A 10 -53.61 -9.00 -18.12
CA ILE A 10 -53.89 -9.31 -16.71
C ILE A 10 -55.14 -8.53 -16.31
N ASP A 11 -56.29 -9.21 -16.22
CA ASP A 11 -57.58 -8.57 -15.91
C ASP A 11 -57.66 -8.04 -14.47
N SER A 12 -56.91 -8.64 -13.54
CA SER A 12 -56.83 -8.22 -12.13
C SER A 12 -55.36 -8.19 -11.69
N PRO A 13 -54.68 -7.03 -11.77
CA PRO A 13 -53.27 -6.93 -11.42
C PRO A 13 -53.06 -7.13 -9.92
N CYS A 14 -51.95 -7.81 -9.56
CA CYS A 14 -51.56 -8.00 -8.17
C CYS A 14 -51.31 -6.66 -7.47
N GLY A 15 -51.86 -6.46 -6.27
CA GLY A 15 -51.69 -5.21 -5.50
C GLY A 15 -50.24 -4.90 -5.07
N THR A 16 -49.36 -5.90 -5.02
CA THR A 16 -47.96 -5.72 -4.60
C THR A 16 -47.01 -5.46 -5.76
N CYS A 17 -47.23 -6.09 -6.93
CA CYS A 17 -46.34 -5.97 -8.09
C CYS A 17 -46.95 -5.25 -9.30
N GLY A 18 -48.25 -4.90 -9.22
CA GLY A 18 -48.97 -4.19 -10.28
C GLY A 18 -49.07 -4.96 -11.60
N GLY A 19 -48.92 -6.29 -11.58
CA GLY A 19 -48.87 -7.12 -12.80
C GLY A 19 -47.48 -7.26 -13.43
N ASN A 20 -46.43 -6.67 -12.85
CA ASN A 20 -45.05 -6.76 -13.38
C ASN A 20 -44.33 -8.07 -13.01
N GLY A 21 -44.88 -8.87 -12.09
CA GLY A 21 -44.28 -10.14 -11.67
C GLY A 21 -42.97 -10.02 -10.90
N ARG A 22 -42.58 -8.80 -10.45
CA ARG A 22 -41.41 -8.54 -9.63
C ARG A 22 -41.72 -7.53 -8.54
N VAL A 23 -41.04 -7.69 -7.40
CA VAL A 23 -41.09 -6.76 -6.26
C VAL A 23 -39.67 -6.55 -5.75
N LEU A 24 -39.36 -5.35 -5.26
CA LEU A 24 -38.11 -5.07 -4.57
C LEU A 24 -38.13 -5.79 -3.23
N GLN A 25 -37.07 -6.55 -2.94
CA GLN A 25 -36.90 -7.24 -1.67
C GLN A 25 -35.51 -6.98 -1.12
N THR A 26 -35.43 -6.64 0.16
CA THR A 26 -34.17 -6.60 0.89
C THR A 26 -33.75 -8.03 1.24
N ARG A 27 -32.51 -8.40 0.90
CA ARG A 27 -31.95 -9.73 1.19
C ARG A 27 -30.57 -9.56 1.80
N THR A 28 -30.31 -10.30 2.88
CA THR A 28 -28.97 -10.42 3.46
C THR A 28 -28.23 -11.55 2.76
N ILE A 29 -27.04 -11.28 2.24
CA ILE A 29 -26.21 -12.26 1.55
C ILE A 29 -24.87 -12.35 2.27
N ASN A 30 -24.53 -13.55 2.73
CA ASN A 30 -23.22 -13.81 3.33
C ASN A 30 -22.20 -14.02 2.22
N VAL A 31 -21.15 -13.19 2.21
CA VAL A 31 -20.09 -13.23 1.20
C VAL A 31 -18.79 -13.62 1.89
N ARG A 32 -18.16 -14.69 1.43
CA ARG A 32 -16.85 -15.10 1.94
C ARG A 32 -15.76 -14.35 1.17
N VAL A 33 -15.08 -13.42 1.85
CA VAL A 33 -13.92 -12.73 1.30
C VAL A 33 -12.68 -13.61 1.54
N PRO A 34 -11.99 -14.10 0.49
CA PRO A 34 -10.81 -14.93 0.65
C PRO A 34 -9.64 -14.15 1.28
N ALA A 35 -8.65 -14.83 1.87
CA ALA A 35 -7.47 -14.13 2.37
C ALA A 35 -6.63 -13.51 1.22
N GLY A 36 -6.01 -12.36 1.47
CA GLY A 36 -5.06 -11.75 0.51
C GLY A 36 -5.68 -10.98 -0.65
N VAL A 37 -7.00 -10.73 -0.63
CA VAL A 37 -7.70 -9.97 -1.69
C VAL A 37 -7.02 -8.61 -1.93
N LYS A 38 -6.86 -8.24 -3.20
CA LYS A 38 -6.32 -6.94 -3.61
C LYS A 38 -7.43 -5.88 -3.60
N ASN A 39 -7.04 -4.62 -3.53
CA ASN A 39 -7.98 -3.53 -3.71
C ASN A 39 -8.68 -3.63 -5.07
N ALA A 40 -9.97 -3.27 -5.11
CA ALA A 40 -10.85 -3.36 -6.26
C ALA A 40 -11.09 -4.78 -6.81
N ALA A 41 -10.81 -5.83 -6.02
CA ALA A 41 -11.13 -7.19 -6.44
C ALA A 41 -12.65 -7.39 -6.55
N ARG A 42 -13.05 -8.19 -7.55
CA ARG A 42 -14.44 -8.48 -7.85
C ARG A 42 -14.77 -9.92 -7.45
N ILE A 43 -15.72 -10.08 -6.54
CA ILE A 43 -16.26 -11.37 -6.12
C ILE A 43 -17.61 -11.56 -6.80
N ARG A 44 -17.72 -12.61 -7.62
CA ARG A 44 -18.96 -12.98 -8.32
C ARG A 44 -19.79 -13.92 -7.47
N LEU A 45 -21.05 -13.58 -7.25
CA LEU A 45 -22.05 -14.40 -6.59
C LEU A 45 -23.10 -14.81 -7.63
N PRO A 46 -23.02 -16.05 -8.15
CA PRO A 46 -23.88 -16.47 -9.25
C PRO A 46 -25.35 -16.52 -8.82
N ALA A 47 -26.25 -16.08 -9.70
CA ALA A 47 -27.71 -16.12 -9.49
C ALA A 47 -28.20 -15.38 -8.21
N LYS A 48 -27.40 -14.44 -7.69
CA LYS A 48 -27.76 -13.58 -6.54
C LYS A 48 -28.10 -12.14 -6.93
N GLY A 49 -28.11 -11.83 -8.22
CA GLY A 49 -28.49 -10.53 -8.77
C GLY A 49 -30.00 -10.40 -8.99
N ALA A 50 -30.38 -9.47 -9.87
CA ALA A 50 -31.78 -9.20 -10.19
C ALA A 50 -32.48 -10.41 -10.84
N SER A 51 -33.77 -10.60 -10.53
CA SER A 51 -34.59 -11.65 -11.15
C SER A 51 -34.66 -11.47 -12.66
N GLY A 52 -34.45 -12.55 -13.42
CA GLY A 52 -34.44 -12.51 -14.88
C GLY A 52 -35.81 -12.17 -15.50
N GLU A 53 -35.76 -11.75 -16.76
CA GLU A 53 -36.95 -11.43 -17.55
C GLU A 53 -37.65 -12.67 -18.10
N ARG A 54 -38.99 -12.70 -18.02
CA ARG A 54 -39.84 -13.73 -18.64
C ARG A 54 -39.43 -15.17 -18.31
N GLY A 55 -39.10 -15.44 -17.04
CA GLY A 55 -38.65 -16.76 -16.59
C GLY A 55 -37.16 -17.04 -16.79
N GLY A 56 -36.37 -16.04 -17.21
CA GLY A 56 -34.92 -16.13 -17.25
C GLY A 56 -34.29 -16.30 -15.86
N SER A 57 -33.09 -16.88 -15.83
CA SER A 57 -32.31 -17.03 -14.59
C SER A 57 -32.02 -15.67 -13.94
N ALA A 58 -31.84 -15.67 -12.62
CA ALA A 58 -31.36 -14.48 -11.93
C ALA A 58 -29.97 -14.06 -12.47
N GLY A 59 -29.73 -12.75 -12.51
CA GLY A 59 -28.42 -12.20 -12.81
C GLY A 59 -27.41 -12.49 -11.69
N ASP A 60 -26.19 -12.02 -11.88
CA ASP A 60 -25.12 -12.18 -10.89
C ASP A 60 -24.96 -10.92 -10.05
N LEU A 61 -24.54 -11.10 -8.80
CA LEU A 61 -24.13 -10.01 -7.93
C LEU A 61 -22.60 -9.93 -7.92
N TYR A 62 -22.07 -8.76 -8.24
CA TYR A 62 -20.64 -8.46 -8.12
C TYR A 62 -20.40 -7.63 -6.87
N VAL A 63 -19.54 -8.12 -6.00
CA VAL A 63 -19.05 -7.38 -4.83
C VAL A 63 -17.66 -6.87 -5.15
N VAL A 64 -17.48 -5.55 -5.10
CA VAL A 64 -16.18 -4.89 -5.26
C VAL A 64 -15.62 -4.63 -3.87
N VAL A 65 -14.44 -5.16 -3.59
CA VAL A 65 -13.77 -4.97 -2.30
C VAL A 65 -12.92 -3.72 -2.37
N THR A 66 -13.16 -2.77 -1.47
CA THR A 66 -12.30 -1.60 -1.27
C THR A 66 -11.51 -1.81 0.01
N VAL A 67 -10.18 -1.77 -0.08
CA VAL A 67 -9.29 -1.84 1.08
C VAL A 67 -9.08 -0.43 1.62
N VAL A 68 -9.27 -0.24 2.92
CA VAL A 68 -9.01 1.03 3.60
C VAL A 68 -7.53 1.15 3.91
N ASP A 69 -6.96 2.34 3.69
CA ASP A 69 -5.57 2.62 4.00
C ASP A 69 -5.33 2.57 5.52
N HIS A 70 -4.23 1.95 5.92
CA HIS A 70 -3.83 1.86 7.32
C HIS A 70 -2.85 3.00 7.65
N PRO A 71 -2.93 3.64 8.83
CA PRO A 71 -2.08 4.78 9.17
C PRO A 71 -0.58 4.46 9.20
N ILE A 72 -0.23 3.21 9.51
CA ILE A 72 1.14 2.78 9.76
C ILE A 72 1.64 1.81 8.66
N PHE A 73 0.72 1.08 8.02
CA PHE A 73 1.08 0.01 7.11
C PHE A 73 0.65 0.36 5.70
N SER A 74 1.55 0.15 4.75
CA SER A 74 1.23 0.24 3.33
C SER A 74 1.45 -1.11 2.67
N ARG A 75 0.71 -1.38 1.59
CA ARG A 75 0.80 -2.62 0.83
C ARG A 75 1.56 -2.37 -0.46
N SER A 76 2.67 -3.08 -0.65
CA SER A 76 3.43 -3.10 -1.90
C SER A 76 3.34 -4.49 -2.53
N GLY A 77 2.38 -4.65 -3.45
CA GLY A 77 2.08 -5.95 -4.07
C GLY A 77 1.54 -6.95 -3.05
N ASP A 78 2.33 -7.98 -2.75
CA ASP A 78 2.02 -9.00 -1.73
C ASP A 78 2.81 -8.79 -0.43
N ASN A 79 3.69 -7.79 -0.40
CA ASN A 79 4.48 -7.43 0.77
C ASN A 79 3.81 -6.28 1.53
N LEU A 80 4.12 -6.20 2.83
CA LEU A 80 3.77 -5.07 3.66
C LEU A 80 4.99 -4.17 3.81
N THR A 81 4.78 -2.86 3.81
CA THR A 81 5.81 -1.86 4.04
C THR A 81 5.46 -1.05 5.27
N LEU A 82 6.47 -0.84 6.11
CA LEU A 82 6.39 -0.08 7.35
C LEU A 82 7.60 0.84 7.42
N THR A 83 7.40 2.10 7.78
CA THR A 83 8.50 3.01 8.12
C THR A 83 8.62 3.09 9.63
N VAL A 84 9.79 2.75 10.16
CA VAL A 84 10.08 2.81 11.59
C VAL A 84 11.03 3.98 11.85
N PRO A 85 10.59 5.00 12.60
CA PRO A 85 11.47 6.05 13.07
C PRO A 85 12.41 5.47 14.13
N VAL A 86 13.71 5.71 13.98
CA VAL A 86 14.74 5.31 14.93
C VAL A 86 15.55 6.52 15.35
N THR A 87 16.13 6.48 16.54
CA THR A 87 16.99 7.57 17.00
C THR A 87 18.39 7.46 16.40
N PHE A 88 19.14 8.56 16.43
CA PHE A 88 20.49 8.60 15.88
C PHE A 88 21.46 7.67 16.63
N ASP A 89 21.32 7.57 17.94
CA ASP A 89 22.08 6.66 18.80
C ASP A 89 21.74 5.19 18.49
N GLU A 90 20.47 4.84 18.28
CA GLU A 90 20.07 3.49 17.88
C GLU A 90 20.65 3.10 16.51
N ALA A 91 20.65 4.03 15.55
CA ALA A 91 21.18 3.80 14.21
C ALA A 91 22.71 3.63 14.21
N THR A 92 23.43 4.37 15.06
CA THR A 92 24.89 4.36 15.13
C THR A 92 25.43 3.23 15.99
N LEU A 93 24.90 3.06 17.21
CA LEU A 93 25.37 2.06 18.18
C LEU A 93 24.74 0.68 17.96
N GLY A 94 23.64 0.61 17.21
CA GLY A 94 22.82 -0.59 17.09
C GLY A 94 21.88 -0.74 18.29
N ALA A 95 20.69 -1.28 18.02
CA ALA A 95 19.63 -1.42 19.02
C ALA A 95 18.73 -2.61 18.70
N LYS A 96 17.95 -3.04 19.68
CA LYS A 96 16.85 -3.99 19.47
C LYS A 96 15.54 -3.24 19.56
N ILE A 97 14.83 -3.15 18.45
CA ILE A 97 13.57 -2.38 18.33
C ILE A 97 12.42 -3.36 18.15
N ALA A 98 11.31 -3.11 18.85
CA ALA A 98 10.07 -3.84 18.66
C ALA A 98 9.29 -3.24 17.48
N VAL A 99 8.91 -4.08 16.53
CA VAL A 99 8.16 -3.66 15.35
C VAL A 99 6.77 -4.31 15.37
N PRO A 100 5.70 -3.50 15.23
CA PRO A 100 4.34 -4.03 15.22
C PRO A 100 4.10 -4.85 13.95
N THR A 101 3.41 -5.98 14.10
CA THR A 101 2.98 -6.81 12.97
C THR A 101 1.46 -6.72 12.78
N PRO A 102 0.93 -7.07 11.59
CA PRO A 102 -0.52 -7.10 11.34
C PRO A 102 -1.29 -8.03 12.28
N ASP A 103 -0.63 -9.04 12.84
CA ASP A 103 -1.23 -10.02 13.75
C ASP A 103 -1.35 -9.49 15.20
N GLY A 104 -0.87 -8.27 15.46
CA GLY A 104 -0.87 -7.65 16.78
C GLY A 104 0.24 -8.12 17.73
N VAL A 105 1.17 -8.94 17.24
CA VAL A 105 2.34 -9.40 18.02
C VAL A 105 3.57 -8.60 17.60
N ASP A 106 4.21 -7.94 18.57
CA ASP A 106 5.45 -7.22 18.30
C ASP A 106 6.61 -8.20 18.08
N VAL A 107 7.43 -7.90 17.07
CA VAL A 107 8.61 -8.70 16.76
C VAL A 107 9.86 -7.84 16.93
N ALA A 108 10.83 -8.36 17.68
CA ALA A 108 12.10 -7.70 17.90
C ALA A 108 13.00 -7.81 16.66
N ILE A 109 13.46 -6.67 16.16
CA ILE A 109 14.45 -6.56 15.09
C ILE A 109 15.75 -6.05 15.71
N THR A 110 16.87 -6.68 15.35
CA THR A 110 18.20 -6.20 15.75
C THR A 110 18.76 -5.30 14.64
N LEU A 111 18.93 -4.02 14.96
CA LEU A 111 19.68 -3.08 14.14
C LEU A 111 21.17 -3.32 14.33
N LYS A 112 21.89 -3.39 13.21
CA LYS A 112 23.35 -3.42 13.23
C LYS A 112 23.89 -2.01 13.46
N PRO A 113 25.02 -1.85 14.17
CA PRO A 113 25.72 -0.56 14.25
C PRO A 113 25.98 -0.01 12.85
N GLY A 114 25.88 1.32 12.69
CA GLY A 114 26.05 1.99 11.39
C GLY A 114 24.93 1.70 10.38
N THR A 115 23.68 1.54 10.84
CA THR A 115 22.55 1.39 9.93
C THR A 115 22.19 2.72 9.28
N SER A 116 22.25 2.79 7.96
CA SER A 116 21.88 3.99 7.20
C SER A 116 20.37 4.24 7.20
N SER A 117 19.98 5.52 7.18
CA SER A 117 18.60 5.91 6.90
C SER A 117 18.18 5.42 5.50
N GLY A 118 16.93 5.00 5.35
CA GLY A 118 16.37 4.41 4.14
C GLY A 118 16.71 2.92 3.93
N LYS A 119 17.49 2.30 4.83
CA LYS A 119 17.79 0.86 4.73
C LYS A 119 16.50 0.05 4.94
N VAL A 120 16.25 -0.88 4.02
CA VAL A 120 15.11 -1.79 4.09
C VAL A 120 15.54 -3.11 4.71
N LEU A 121 14.95 -3.45 5.85
CA LEU A 121 15.10 -4.74 6.52
C LEU A 121 13.92 -5.64 6.15
N ARG A 122 14.22 -6.87 5.73
CA ARG A 122 13.21 -7.82 5.28
C ARG A 122 12.94 -8.88 6.34
N MET A 123 11.69 -8.96 6.76
CA MET A 123 11.18 -9.99 7.66
C MET A 123 10.33 -10.98 6.87
N LYS A 124 10.76 -12.24 6.87
CA LYS A 124 10.11 -13.29 6.09
C LYS A 124 8.81 -13.75 6.74
N GLY A 125 7.77 -13.93 5.94
CA GLY A 125 6.50 -14.55 6.37
C GLY A 125 5.63 -13.69 7.29
N LYS A 126 5.80 -12.35 7.23
CA LYS A 126 5.02 -11.38 8.01
C LYS A 126 4.18 -10.43 7.14
N GLY A 127 3.99 -10.77 5.88
CA GLY A 127 3.15 -10.05 4.92
C GLY A 127 1.82 -10.74 4.63
N PHE A 128 1.18 -10.40 3.51
CA PHE A 128 -0.12 -10.98 3.14
C PHE A 128 0.02 -12.40 2.58
N ARG A 129 -0.96 -13.26 2.89
CA ARG A 129 -1.07 -14.59 2.28
C ARG A 129 -1.27 -14.47 0.78
N LYS A 130 -0.41 -15.13 0.00
CA LYS A 130 -0.53 -15.23 -1.46
C LYS A 130 -1.50 -16.33 -1.87
N LYS A 131 -1.93 -16.30 -3.14
CA LYS A 131 -2.78 -17.35 -3.72
C LYS A 131 -2.13 -18.73 -3.68
N ASP A 132 -0.80 -18.78 -3.79
CA ASP A 132 -0.02 -20.02 -3.80
C ASP A 132 0.18 -20.64 -2.40
N GLY A 133 -0.41 -20.03 -1.36
CA GLY A 133 -0.33 -20.51 0.02
C GLY A 133 0.89 -20.01 0.80
N SER A 134 1.91 -19.45 0.15
CA SER A 134 3.03 -18.77 0.82
C SER A 134 2.62 -17.41 1.39
N ASP A 135 3.28 -16.96 2.45
CA ASP A 135 3.11 -15.60 2.98
C ASP A 135 4.09 -14.61 2.33
N GLY A 136 3.66 -13.36 2.21
CA GLY A 136 4.52 -12.24 1.82
C GLY A 136 5.50 -11.84 2.92
N ASP A 137 6.32 -10.84 2.61
CA ASP A 137 7.32 -10.31 3.54
C ASP A 137 6.88 -8.97 4.13
N LEU A 138 7.37 -8.65 5.33
CA LEU A 138 7.32 -7.31 5.90
C LEU A 138 8.64 -6.61 5.62
N LEU A 139 8.55 -5.49 4.90
CA LEU A 139 9.64 -4.61 4.55
C LEU A 139 9.64 -3.41 5.50
N VAL A 140 10.64 -3.35 6.36
CA VAL A 140 10.81 -2.30 7.36
C VAL A 140 11.83 -1.31 6.84
N THR A 141 11.40 -0.11 6.50
CA THR A 141 12.28 1.00 6.15
C THR A 141 12.66 1.75 7.41
N ILE A 142 13.96 1.86 7.66
CA ILE A 142 14.48 2.61 8.80
C ILE A 142 14.60 4.08 8.43
N GLU A 143 14.03 4.97 9.24
CA GLU A 143 14.16 6.42 9.06
C GLU A 143 14.73 7.04 10.34
N VAL A 144 15.83 7.77 10.24
CA VAL A 144 16.42 8.43 11.40
C VAL A 144 15.63 9.69 11.75
N ALA A 145 14.97 9.68 12.90
CA ALA A 145 14.23 10.82 13.41
C ALA A 145 15.16 11.79 14.15
N VAL A 146 15.23 13.04 13.68
CA VAL A 146 16.03 14.09 14.32
C VAL A 146 15.14 14.92 15.25
N PRO A 147 15.47 15.03 16.55
CA PRO A 147 14.68 15.82 17.48
C PRO A 147 14.76 17.31 17.13
N GLN A 148 13.61 18.00 17.19
CA GLN A 148 13.51 19.42 16.86
C GLN A 148 14.07 20.36 17.95
N LYS A 149 14.16 19.87 19.20
CA LYS A 149 14.62 20.65 20.36
C LYS A 149 15.66 19.85 21.12
N LEU A 150 16.78 20.50 21.43
CA LEU A 150 17.89 19.91 22.18
C LEU A 150 18.08 20.70 23.49
N SER A 151 18.34 19.99 24.58
CA SER A 151 18.76 20.60 25.83
C SER A 151 20.22 21.04 25.74
N ALA A 152 20.67 21.96 26.63
CA ALA A 152 22.06 22.42 26.65
C ALA A 152 23.06 21.25 26.76
N LYS A 153 22.75 20.25 27.62
CA LYS A 153 23.58 19.04 27.76
C LYS A 153 23.63 18.19 26.50
N ALA A 154 22.49 18.02 25.82
CA ALA A 154 22.43 17.25 24.57
C ALA A 154 23.22 17.95 23.45
N LYS A 155 23.21 19.29 23.42
CA LYS A 155 23.97 20.08 22.46
C LYS A 155 25.49 19.91 22.67
N GLU A 156 25.97 20.03 23.90
CA GLU A 156 27.39 19.84 24.24
C GLU A 156 27.89 18.43 23.84
N ALA A 157 27.10 17.39 24.10
CA ALA A 157 27.43 16.03 23.70
C ALA A 157 27.51 15.86 22.16
N LEU A 158 26.64 16.55 21.42
CA LEU A 158 26.65 16.51 19.95
C LEU A 158 27.82 17.32 19.35
N GLU A 159 28.25 18.40 20.00
CA GLU A 159 29.44 19.16 19.58
C GLU A 159 30.70 18.31 19.74
N ALA A 160 30.86 17.60 20.86
CA ALA A 160 31.96 16.66 21.06
C ALA A 160 31.94 15.51 20.04
N TYR A 161 30.74 14.98 19.70
CA TYR A 161 30.58 13.98 18.65
C TYR A 161 30.99 14.53 17.26
N ALA A 162 30.61 15.77 16.95
CA ALA A 162 30.93 16.41 15.67
C ALA A 162 32.44 16.63 15.51
N GLU A 163 33.14 17.01 16.57
CA GLU A 163 34.60 17.13 16.56
C GLU A 163 35.28 15.77 16.36
N ALA A 164 34.82 14.74 17.07
CA ALA A 164 35.38 13.38 16.95
C ALA A 164 35.11 12.70 15.60
N THR A 165 34.14 13.20 14.81
CA THR A 165 33.74 12.63 13.52
C THR A 165 33.99 13.57 12.34
N ALA A 166 34.81 14.60 12.54
CA ALA A 166 35.12 15.62 11.53
C ALA A 166 35.70 15.05 10.23
N ASP A 167 36.30 13.85 10.28
CA ASP A 167 36.85 13.15 9.12
C ASP A 167 35.80 12.59 8.15
N HIS A 168 34.53 12.46 8.56
CA HIS A 168 33.48 11.87 7.74
C HIS A 168 32.60 12.94 7.08
N ASP A 169 32.78 13.19 5.77
CA ASP A 169 31.92 14.09 4.99
C ASP A 169 30.85 13.31 4.19
N PRO A 170 29.57 13.32 4.62
CA PRO A 170 28.50 12.66 3.87
C PRO A 170 28.19 13.33 2.51
N ARG A 171 28.76 14.51 2.21
CA ARG A 171 28.53 15.26 0.97
C ARG A 171 29.69 15.21 -0.02
N GLU A 172 30.74 14.44 0.26
CA GLU A 172 31.90 14.32 -0.62
C GLU A 172 31.50 13.96 -2.06
N ASN A 173 30.64 12.94 -2.21
CA ASN A 173 30.15 12.47 -3.51
C ASN A 173 29.37 13.54 -4.28
N LEU A 174 28.68 14.47 -3.60
CA LEU A 174 27.91 15.54 -4.26
C LEU A 174 28.82 16.58 -4.91
N ARG A 175 29.99 16.87 -4.30
CA ARG A 175 30.96 17.81 -4.84
C ARG A 175 31.65 17.28 -6.11
N ALA A 176 31.83 15.97 -6.22
CA ALA A 176 32.43 15.35 -7.42
C ALA A 176 31.59 15.54 -8.70
N TYR A 177 30.25 15.55 -8.58
CA TYR A 177 29.36 15.72 -9.72
C TYR A 177 29.28 17.17 -10.23
N THR A 178 29.51 18.18 -9.39
CA THR A 178 29.45 19.59 -9.81
C THR A 178 30.74 20.04 -10.51
N THR A 179 31.90 19.46 -10.16
CA THR A 179 33.18 19.78 -10.82
C THR A 179 33.33 19.14 -12.20
N THR A 180 32.74 17.96 -12.43
CA THR A 180 32.86 17.23 -13.71
C THR A 180 31.93 17.79 -14.80
N GLY A 181 30.82 18.44 -14.43
CA GLY A 181 29.84 18.99 -15.37
C GLY A 181 30.22 20.33 -16.03
N SER A 182 31.23 21.04 -15.56
CA SER A 182 31.59 22.37 -16.09
C SER A 182 32.55 22.35 -17.28
N GLN A 183 33.18 21.22 -17.62
CA GLN A 183 34.10 21.12 -18.77
C GLN A 183 33.48 20.50 -20.03
N GLY A 184 32.21 20.04 -20.00
CA GLY A 184 31.56 19.36 -21.13
C GLY A 184 30.60 20.19 -21.97
N ALA A 185 30.25 21.41 -21.55
CA ALA A 185 29.18 22.22 -22.18
C ALA A 185 29.67 23.34 -23.11
N SER A 186 30.86 23.20 -23.72
CA SER A 186 31.36 24.12 -24.75
C SER A 186 32.08 23.38 -25.87
N SER A 187 31.35 22.57 -26.64
CA SER A 187 31.59 22.40 -28.09
C SER A 187 30.56 21.43 -28.65
N ARG A 188 29.51 21.97 -29.24
CA ARG A 188 28.77 21.41 -30.38
C ARG A 188 27.65 22.39 -30.76
N ASN A 189 28.06 23.51 -31.33
CA ASN A 189 27.16 24.34 -32.14
C ASN A 189 27.92 24.87 -33.36
N SER A 190 28.07 23.99 -34.35
CA SER A 190 28.35 24.26 -35.77
C SER A 190 28.38 22.87 -36.42
N THR A 191 27.42 22.43 -37.20
CA THR A 191 27.22 22.91 -38.56
C THR A 191 25.81 22.51 -39.00
N GLN A 192 25.03 23.51 -39.41
CA GLN A 192 23.95 23.36 -40.36
C GLN A 192 24.55 23.01 -41.74
N ASP A 193 23.66 22.52 -42.61
CA ASP A 193 23.77 22.49 -44.06
C ASP A 193 24.46 21.31 -44.74
N ALA A 194 23.64 20.62 -45.55
CA ALA A 194 23.88 20.16 -46.92
C ALA A 194 23.44 18.70 -47.14
N THR A 195 22.19 18.58 -47.61
CA THR A 195 21.71 17.81 -48.79
C THR A 195 20.47 16.99 -48.48
#